data_AF-A0A075GZI2-F1
#
_entry.id   AF-A0A075GZI2-F1
#
_cell.length_a   1.000
_cell.length_b   1.000
_cell.length_c   1.000
_cell.angle_alpha   90.00
_cell.angle_beta   90.00
_cell.angle_gamma   90.00
#
_symmetry.space_group_name_H-M   'P 1'
#
loop_
_entity.id
_entity.type
_entity.pdbx_description
1 polymer ?
#
loop_
_entity_poly.entity_id
_entity_poly.type
_entity_poly.pdbx_seq_one_letter_code
_entity_poly.pdbx_strand_id
1 'polypeptide(L)'
;MSTCTVCQKDSMEHSKKLWEMHKQVTICEFCDKSSGSHSEELWEMHKGTIEAARRKTRHKKLWTVQIGTGRNCPALLDKDFNYNSNLNMAEWLVPIYMSCTECGLYLGSDEEDYADVLSGMCLECFRKTVICFFGSQEKKEVENPIVNVWSGEKNPKAWL
;
A
#
# COMPACT_ATOMS: atom_id res chain seq x y z
N MET A 1 -22.37 23.94 -10.47
CA MET A 1 -21.40 22.88 -10.13
C MET A 1 -20.12 23.59 -9.73
N SER A 2 -19.57 23.31 -8.56
CA SER A 2 -18.29 23.88 -8.15
C SER A 2 -17.18 22.89 -8.46
N THR A 3 -16.17 23.33 -9.20
CA THR A 3 -14.94 22.60 -9.44
C THR A 3 -14.02 22.73 -8.23
N CYS A 4 -13.37 21.63 -7.83
CA CYS A 4 -12.37 21.64 -6.78
C CYS A 4 -11.15 22.44 -7.24
N THR A 5 -10.67 23.39 -6.43
CA THR A 5 -9.47 24.16 -6.74
C THR A 5 -8.18 23.34 -6.67
N VAL A 6 -8.20 22.21 -5.96
CA VAL A 6 -7.02 21.37 -5.71
C VAL A 6 -6.87 20.29 -6.78
N CYS A 7 -7.92 19.51 -7.05
CA CYS A 7 -7.86 18.39 -7.99
C CYS A 7 -8.57 18.66 -9.32
N GLN A 8 -9.16 19.86 -9.51
CA GLN A 8 -9.89 20.27 -10.72
C GLN A 8 -11.10 19.39 -11.10
N LYS A 9 -11.48 18.44 -10.24
CA LYS A 9 -12.67 17.58 -10.40
C LYS A 9 -13.92 18.24 -9.88
N ASP A 10 -15.08 17.77 -10.35
CA ASP A 10 -16.38 18.23 -9.89
C ASP A 10 -16.67 17.84 -8.44
N SER A 11 -17.45 18.67 -7.75
CA SER A 11 -17.90 18.39 -6.37
C SER A 11 -18.68 17.09 -6.21
N MET A 12 -19.25 16.55 -7.30
CA MET A 12 -19.98 15.29 -7.30
C MET A 12 -19.08 14.05 -7.31
N GLU A 13 -17.83 14.18 -7.76
CA GLU A 13 -16.85 13.08 -7.73
C GLU A 13 -16.18 12.93 -6.36
N HIS A 14 -16.48 13.83 -5.43
CA HIS A 14 -15.94 13.79 -4.08
C HIS A 14 -16.94 13.18 -3.11
N SER A 15 -16.45 12.40 -2.15
CA SER A 15 -17.17 12.22 -0.90
C SER A 15 -17.23 13.56 -0.15
N LYS A 16 -18.22 13.74 0.73
CA LYS A 16 -18.33 14.98 1.54
C LYS A 16 -17.03 15.28 2.31
N LYS A 17 -16.40 14.23 2.83
CA LYS A 17 -15.15 14.32 3.59
C LYS A 17 -13.96 14.71 2.72
N LEU A 18 -13.78 14.04 1.57
CA LEU A 18 -12.74 14.37 0.60
C LEU A 18 -12.84 15.83 0.12
N TRP A 19 -14.07 16.29 -0.13
CA TRP A 19 -14.35 17.66 -0.53
C TRP A 19 -13.94 18.69 0.54
N GLU A 20 -14.24 18.43 1.80
CA GLU A 20 -13.84 19.31 2.93
C GLU A 20 -12.32 19.35 3.10
N MET A 21 -11.64 18.21 2.98
CA MET A 21 -10.16 18.14 3.04
C MET A 21 -9.50 18.94 1.91
N HIS A 22 -10.03 18.82 0.68
CA HIS A 22 -9.52 19.59 -0.46
C HIS A 22 -9.81 21.09 -0.31
N LYS A 23 -10.98 21.48 0.24
CA LYS A 23 -11.30 22.88 0.51
C LYS A 23 -10.36 23.54 1.51
N GLN A 24 -9.93 22.79 2.53
CA GLN A 24 -9.03 23.29 3.57
C GLN A 24 -7.55 23.17 3.18
N VAL A 25 -7.22 22.56 2.05
CA VAL A 25 -5.84 22.27 1.59
C VAL A 25 -4.99 21.70 2.72
N THR A 26 -5.53 20.72 3.44
CA THR A 26 -4.82 20.09 4.55
C THR A 26 -3.58 19.35 4.05
N ILE A 27 -2.46 19.52 4.74
CA ILE A 27 -1.21 18.80 4.47
C ILE A 27 -1.23 17.50 5.29
N CYS A 28 -0.83 16.38 4.68
CA CYS A 28 -0.74 15.10 5.36
C CYS A 28 0.48 15.07 6.29
N GLU A 29 0.28 14.76 7.58
CA GLU A 29 1.35 14.66 8.58
C GLU A 29 2.33 13.50 8.33
N PHE A 30 1.99 12.57 7.44
CA PHE A 30 2.81 11.39 7.15
C PHE A 30 3.74 11.60 5.96
N CYS A 31 3.25 12.12 4.85
CA CYS A 31 4.01 12.24 3.59
C CYS A 31 4.29 13.69 3.17
N ASP A 32 3.88 14.68 3.96
CA ASP A 32 4.02 16.12 3.69
C ASP A 32 3.38 16.61 2.36
N LYS A 33 2.54 15.78 1.73
CA LYS A 33 1.80 16.14 0.50
C LYS A 33 0.45 16.77 0.82
N SER A 34 -0.04 17.58 -0.12
CA SER A 34 -1.38 18.18 -0.03
C SER A 34 -2.49 17.14 -0.11
N SER A 35 -3.66 17.48 0.44
CA SER A 35 -4.85 16.63 0.39
C SER A 35 -5.26 16.20 -1.03
N GLY A 36 -4.94 17.00 -2.05
CA GLY A 36 -5.24 16.68 -3.46
C GLY A 36 -4.57 15.40 -3.99
N SER A 37 -3.46 15.00 -3.40
CA SER A 37 -2.75 13.76 -3.76
C SER A 37 -3.27 12.53 -3.02
N HIS A 38 -4.30 12.68 -2.18
CA HIS A 38 -4.81 11.61 -1.34
C HIS A 38 -6.23 11.20 -1.75
N SER A 39 -6.47 9.90 -1.80
CA SER A 39 -7.82 9.36 -1.63
C SER A 39 -8.21 9.39 -0.14
N GLU A 40 -9.51 9.23 0.14
CA GLU A 40 -10.00 9.15 1.52
C GLU A 40 -9.38 7.96 2.27
N GLU A 41 -9.21 6.83 1.59
CA GLU A 41 -8.58 5.63 2.15
C GLU A 41 -7.10 5.84 2.45
N LEU A 42 -6.34 6.44 1.51
CA LEU A 42 -4.93 6.76 1.70
C LEU A 42 -4.72 7.70 2.90
N TRP A 43 -5.57 8.72 3.01
CA TRP A 43 -5.52 9.68 4.11
C TRP A 43 -5.72 9.00 5.47
N GLU A 44 -6.70 8.12 5.59
CA GLU A 44 -6.95 7.38 6.83
C GLU A 44 -5.83 6.40 7.17
N MET A 45 -5.23 5.74 6.18
CA MET A 45 -4.06 4.88 6.43
C MET A 45 -2.86 5.68 6.93
N HIS A 46 -2.53 6.81 6.29
CA HIS A 46 -1.43 7.69 6.70
C HIS A 46 -1.65 8.20 8.13
N LYS A 47 -2.85 8.72 8.41
CA LYS A 47 -3.23 9.18 9.74
C LYS A 47 -3.19 8.05 10.78
N GLY A 48 -3.71 6.88 10.43
CA GLY A 48 -3.70 5.69 11.27
C GLY A 48 -2.29 5.26 11.67
N THR A 49 -1.33 5.31 10.75
CA THR A 49 0.08 5.02 11.03
C THR A 49 0.69 6.02 12.03
N ILE A 50 0.44 7.31 11.85
CA ILE A 50 0.89 8.35 12.79
C ILE A 50 0.26 8.15 14.17
N GLU A 51 -1.04 7.89 14.24
CA GLU A 51 -1.74 7.68 15.51
C GLU A 51 -1.28 6.40 16.22
N ALA A 52 -1.02 5.33 15.48
CA ALA A 52 -0.45 4.10 16.02
C ALA A 52 0.95 4.33 16.59
N ALA A 53 1.79 5.12 15.90
CA ALA A 53 3.11 5.49 16.40
C ALA A 53 3.00 6.38 17.66
N ARG A 54 2.13 7.39 17.64
CA ARG A 54 1.84 8.25 18.82
C ARG A 54 1.33 7.45 20.01
N ARG A 55 0.65 6.31 19.82
CA ARG A 55 0.22 5.45 20.93
C ARG A 55 1.37 4.73 21.62
N LYS A 56 2.49 4.48 20.93
CA LYS A 56 3.66 3.77 21.47
C LYS A 56 4.53 4.63 22.39
N THR A 57 4.44 5.96 22.29
CA THR A 57 5.30 6.88 23.05
C THR A 57 4.49 7.95 23.78
N ARG A 58 5.06 8.48 24.87
CA ARG A 58 4.49 9.65 25.58
C ARG A 58 4.69 10.95 24.80
N HIS A 59 5.68 10.98 23.93
CA HIS A 59 6.04 12.14 23.13
C HIS A 59 5.08 12.26 21.94
N LYS A 60 4.32 13.34 21.86
CA LYS A 60 3.31 13.54 20.80
C LYS A 60 3.78 14.43 19.65
N LYS A 61 4.88 15.17 19.87
CA LYS A 61 5.44 16.08 18.87
C LYS A 61 6.10 15.28 17.75
N LEU A 62 5.56 15.43 16.54
CA LEU A 62 6.19 14.93 15.32
C LEU A 62 7.38 15.80 14.95
N TRP A 63 8.44 15.13 14.53
CA TRP A 63 9.64 15.72 13.97
C TRP A 63 9.80 15.22 12.54
N THR A 64 10.56 15.95 11.74
CA THR A 64 10.92 15.51 10.40
C THR A 64 12.39 15.14 10.40
N VAL A 65 12.69 13.92 9.93
CA VAL A 65 14.06 13.39 9.83
C VAL A 65 14.31 12.99 8.38
N GLN A 66 15.50 13.29 7.89
CA GLN A 66 15.98 12.78 6.61
C GLN A 66 17.06 11.73 6.88
N ILE A 67 16.84 10.50 6.41
CA ILE A 67 17.82 9.42 6.54
C ILE A 67 18.58 9.29 5.24
N GLY A 68 19.89 9.58 5.29
CA GLY A 68 20.75 9.58 4.10
C GLY A 68 20.22 10.56 3.04
N THR A 69 20.10 10.09 1.80
CA THR A 69 19.54 10.84 0.67
C THR A 69 18.06 10.53 0.42
N GLY A 70 17.39 9.86 1.37
CA GLY A 70 15.98 9.53 1.27
C GLY A 70 15.08 10.76 1.40
N ARG A 71 13.76 10.54 1.23
CA ARG A 71 12.75 11.57 1.50
C ARG A 71 12.68 11.90 2.98
N ASN A 72 12.11 13.07 3.28
CA ASN A 72 11.77 13.44 4.65
C ASN A 72 10.72 12.47 5.19
N CYS A 73 10.97 11.96 6.40
CA CYS A 73 10.07 11.06 7.09
C CYS A 73 9.64 11.67 8.44
N PRO A 74 8.37 11.49 8.84
CA PRO A 74 7.93 11.83 10.17
C PRO A 74 8.61 10.90 11.19
N ALA A 75 8.97 11.45 12.34
CA ALA A 75 9.65 10.75 13.41
C ALA A 75 9.09 11.17 14.78
N LEU A 76 9.15 10.25 15.74
CA LEU A 76 8.81 10.51 17.13
C LEU A 76 9.99 10.21 18.03
N LEU A 77 10.07 10.91 19.15
CA LEU A 77 11.02 10.55 20.19
C LEU A 77 10.64 9.20 20.80
N ASP A 78 11.66 8.37 21.01
CA ASP A 78 11.49 7.09 21.69
C ASP A 78 10.88 7.28 23.09
N LYS A 79 10.11 6.27 23.52
CA LYS A 79 9.44 6.24 24.84
C LYS A 79 10.41 6.45 26.01
N ASP A 80 11.64 5.98 25.89
CA ASP A 80 12.64 5.96 26.96
C ASP A 80 13.42 7.29 27.03
N PHE A 81 13.26 8.17 26.04
CA PHE A 81 13.93 9.47 26.02
C PHE A 81 13.47 10.40 27.15
N ASN A 82 14.42 11.08 27.77
CA ASN A 82 14.23 12.05 28.85
C ASN A 82 14.89 13.40 28.53
N TYR A 83 14.11 14.48 28.52
CA TYR A 83 14.60 15.84 28.26
C TYR A 83 15.65 16.34 29.27
N ASN A 84 15.66 15.78 30.49
CA ASN A 84 16.63 16.17 31.52
C ASN A 84 17.98 15.45 31.39
N SER A 85 18.12 14.54 30.43
CA SER A 85 19.40 13.90 30.12
C SER A 85 20.21 14.81 29.20
N ASN A 86 21.54 14.85 29.37
CA ASN A 86 22.46 15.54 28.45
C ASN A 86 22.62 14.81 27.10
N LEU A 87 21.59 14.06 26.68
CA LEU A 87 21.60 13.26 25.46
C LEU A 87 21.20 14.11 24.27
N ASN A 88 21.77 13.78 23.11
CA ASN A 88 21.40 14.40 21.86
C ASN A 88 20.02 13.92 21.41
N MET A 89 19.04 14.82 21.36
CA MET A 89 17.67 14.52 20.97
C MET A 89 17.56 13.85 19.58
N ALA A 90 18.44 14.19 18.63
CA ALA A 90 18.39 13.66 17.28
C ALA A 90 18.64 12.15 17.21
N GLU A 91 19.44 11.59 18.13
CA GLU A 91 19.75 10.16 18.19
C GLU A 91 18.58 9.30 18.67
N TRP A 92 17.60 9.92 19.32
CA TRP A 92 16.42 9.26 19.89
C TRP A 92 15.17 9.42 19.04
N LEU A 93 15.31 10.03 17.86
CA LEU A 93 14.22 10.13 16.89
C LEU A 93 14.08 8.81 16.14
N VAL A 94 12.92 8.19 16.31
CA VAL A 94 12.53 6.95 15.64
C VAL A 94 11.60 7.33 14.46
N PRO A 95 12.02 7.08 13.21
CA PRO A 95 11.18 7.30 12.04
C PRO A 95 9.91 6.45 12.09
N ILE A 96 8.84 7.01 11.55
CA ILE A 96 7.56 6.31 11.39
C ILE A 96 7.47 5.83 9.94
N TYR A 97 7.44 4.51 9.79
CA TYR A 97 7.21 3.83 8.53
C TYR A 97 5.90 3.08 8.57
N MET A 98 5.27 2.93 7.40
CA MET A 98 4.14 2.04 7.24
C MET A 98 4.63 0.61 7.01
N SER A 99 3.92 -0.38 7.55
CA SER A 99 4.24 -1.80 7.35
C SER A 99 3.22 -2.47 6.45
N CYS A 100 3.68 -3.37 5.59
CA CYS A 100 2.85 -4.23 4.76
C CYS A 100 1.90 -5.06 5.64
N THR A 101 0.63 -5.09 5.25
CA THR A 101 -0.42 -5.86 5.94
C THR A 101 -0.18 -7.38 5.93
N GLU A 102 0.40 -7.90 4.84
CA GLU A 102 0.68 -9.34 4.68
C GLU A 102 2.01 -9.81 5.31
N CYS A 103 3.13 -9.19 4.94
CA CYS A 103 4.46 -9.66 5.36
C CYS A 103 5.04 -8.91 6.57
N GLY A 104 4.44 -7.79 6.99
CA GLY A 104 4.90 -6.98 8.12
C GLY A 104 6.18 -6.17 7.87
N LEU A 105 6.79 -6.28 6.69
CA LEU A 105 7.96 -5.48 6.29
C LEU A 105 7.56 -4.03 6.00
N TYR A 106 8.51 -3.11 6.14
CA TYR A 106 8.27 -1.69 5.84
C TYR A 106 8.06 -1.45 4.35
N LEU A 107 7.09 -0.58 4.05
CA LEU A 107 6.75 -0.19 2.69
C LEU A 107 7.78 0.82 2.14
N GLY A 108 8.05 0.73 0.84
CA GLY A 108 8.83 1.73 0.11
C GLY A 108 8.07 3.05 -0.06
N SER A 109 8.77 4.12 -0.47
CA SER A 109 8.15 5.44 -0.68
C SER A 109 6.94 5.41 -1.61
N ASP A 110 7.08 4.67 -2.71
CA ASP A 110 6.07 4.57 -3.74
C ASP A 110 4.91 3.66 -3.27
N GLU A 111 5.23 2.62 -2.50
CA GLU A 111 4.22 1.73 -1.92
C GLU A 111 3.36 2.46 -0.89
N GLU A 112 3.96 3.34 -0.09
CA GLU A 112 3.24 4.20 0.86
C GLU A 112 2.37 5.25 0.16
N ASP A 113 2.80 5.74 -1.01
CA ASP A 113 2.08 6.74 -1.79
C ASP A 113 0.88 6.16 -2.54
N TYR A 114 0.93 4.88 -2.91
CA TYR A 114 -0.14 4.14 -3.60
C TYR A 114 -0.75 3.05 -2.71
N ALA A 115 -0.66 3.20 -1.39
CA ALA A 115 -1.13 2.19 -0.45
C ALA A 115 -2.64 1.93 -0.56
N ASP A 116 -3.43 2.88 -1.04
CA ASP A 116 -4.87 2.70 -1.30
C ASP A 116 -5.13 1.73 -2.45
N VAL A 117 -4.36 1.85 -3.53
CA VAL A 117 -4.41 0.91 -4.66
C VAL A 117 -3.83 -0.45 -4.29
N LEU A 118 -2.79 -0.46 -3.46
CA LEU A 118 -2.09 -1.67 -3.03
C LEU A 118 -2.72 -2.31 -1.77
N SER A 119 -3.80 -1.75 -1.24
CA SER A 119 -4.45 -2.20 0.02
C SER A 119 -3.47 -2.35 1.19
N GLY A 120 -2.51 -1.43 1.31
CA GLY A 120 -1.46 -1.43 2.33
C GLY A 120 -0.44 -2.58 2.19
N MET A 121 -0.36 -3.22 1.02
CA MET A 121 0.62 -4.28 0.73
C MET A 121 1.85 -3.74 0.00
N CYS A 122 3.00 -4.42 0.15
CA CYS A 122 4.14 -4.20 -0.73
C CYS A 122 3.88 -4.79 -2.13
N LEU A 123 4.62 -4.34 -3.14
CA LEU A 123 4.47 -4.76 -4.54
C LEU A 123 4.64 -6.27 -4.72
N GLU A 124 5.53 -6.89 -3.94
CA GLU A 124 5.72 -8.33 -3.98
C GLU A 124 4.49 -9.10 -3.49
N CYS A 125 3.92 -8.69 -2.35
CA CYS A 125 2.72 -9.31 -1.81
C CYS A 125 1.53 -9.06 -2.73
N PHE A 126 1.35 -7.81 -3.20
CA PHE A 126 0.29 -7.45 -4.12
C PHE A 126 0.31 -8.31 -5.40
N ARG A 127 1.49 -8.51 -5.99
CA ARG A 127 1.65 -9.36 -7.18
C ARG A 127 1.26 -10.82 -6.91
N LYS A 128 1.63 -11.37 -5.76
CA LYS A 128 1.27 -12.76 -5.38
C LYS A 128 -0.23 -12.92 -5.23
N THR A 129 -0.92 -11.94 -4.64
CA THR A 129 -2.38 -11.97 -4.49
C THR A 129 -3.10 -12.06 -5.84
N VAL A 130 -2.63 -11.31 -6.84
CA VAL A 130 -3.17 -11.38 -8.22
C VAL A 130 -2.94 -12.77 -8.82
N ILE A 131 -1.75 -13.35 -8.62
CA ILE A 131 -1.43 -14.70 -9.13
C ILE A 131 -2.29 -15.77 -8.47
N CYS A 132 -2.58 -15.69 -7.17
CA CYS A 132 -3.46 -16.67 -6.50
C CYS A 132 -4.93 -16.53 -6.93
N PHE A 133 -5.38 -15.31 -7.25
CA PHE A 133 -6.75 -15.06 -7.73
C PHE A 133 -6.97 -15.65 -9.13
N PHE A 134 -5.99 -15.53 -10.03
CA PHE A 134 -6.07 -16.12 -11.37
C PHE A 134 -5.62 -17.59 -11.42
N GLY A 135 -4.70 -18.02 -10.56
CA GLY A 135 -4.23 -19.41 -10.46
C GLY A 135 -5.24 -20.40 -9.86
N SER A 136 -6.38 -19.88 -9.40
CA SER A 136 -7.55 -20.70 -9.01
C SER A 136 -8.47 -21.02 -10.21
N GLN A 137 -8.21 -20.44 -11.39
CA GLN A 137 -8.81 -20.86 -12.65
C GLN A 137 -7.76 -21.60 -13.48
N GLU A 138 -8.12 -22.80 -13.96
CA GLU A 138 -7.29 -23.83 -14.62
C GLU A 138 -6.49 -24.70 -13.63
N LYS A 139 -6.92 -25.93 -13.33
CA LYS A 139 -7.04 -27.01 -14.31
C LYS A 139 -8.33 -27.83 -14.15
N LYS A 140 -9.26 -27.70 -15.10
CA LYS A 140 -10.01 -28.87 -15.59
C LYS A 140 -9.36 -29.25 -16.92
N GLU A 141 -8.37 -30.14 -16.88
CA GLU A 141 -8.04 -30.92 -18.07
C GLU A 141 -9.29 -31.75 -18.38
N VAL A 142 -10.04 -31.34 -19.40
CA VAL A 142 -10.95 -32.26 -20.08
C VAL A 142 -10.04 -33.08 -20.99
N GLU A 143 -9.66 -34.27 -20.53
CA GLU A 143 -9.17 -35.32 -21.42
C GLU A 143 -10.30 -35.68 -22.39
N ASN A 144 -10.38 -34.95 -23.50
CA ASN A 144 -11.12 -35.44 -24.65
C ASN A 144 -10.24 -36.49 -25.33
N PRO A 145 -10.66 -37.76 -25.42
CA PRO A 145 -9.90 -38.75 -26.16
C PRO A 145 -9.83 -38.31 -27.62
N ILE A 146 -8.61 -38.17 -28.13
CA ILE A 146 -8.35 -37.98 -29.54
C ILE A 146 -8.78 -39.28 -30.24
N VAL A 147 -10.01 -39.31 -30.75
CA VAL A 147 -10.45 -40.35 -31.67
C VAL A 147 -9.82 -40.04 -33.03
N ASN A 148 -8.79 -40.80 -33.38
CA ASN A 148 -8.10 -40.71 -34.66
C ASN A 148 -9.07 -41.21 -35.75
N VAL A 149 -9.65 -40.28 -36.51
CA VAL A 149 -10.66 -40.56 -37.56
C VAL A 149 -10.04 -41.22 -38.80
N TRP A 150 -8.71 -41.26 -38.96
CA TRP A 150 -8.07 -41.79 -40.17
C TRP A 150 -6.73 -42.45 -39.89
N SER A 151 -6.70 -43.78 -39.80
CA SER A 151 -5.57 -44.63 -40.22
C SER A 151 -6.08 -46.08 -40.29
N GLY A 152 -6.30 -46.54 -41.51
CA GLY A 152 -7.01 -47.77 -41.84
C GLY A 152 -6.44 -49.05 -41.21
N GLU A 153 -7.34 -50.01 -41.04
CA GLU A 153 -7.07 -51.38 -40.61
C GLU A 153 -5.86 -52.00 -41.34
N LYS A 154 -5.07 -52.75 -40.58
CA LYS A 154 -4.69 -54.11 -41.00
C LYS A 154 -4.92 -55.09 -39.85
N ASN A 155 -5.96 -55.89 -40.04
CA ASN A 155 -6.34 -57.06 -39.27
C ASN A 155 -5.27 -58.17 -39.40
N PRO A 156 -4.72 -58.73 -38.31
CA PRO A 156 -3.79 -59.85 -38.41
C PRO A 156 -4.57 -61.16 -38.30
N LYS A 157 -4.84 -61.82 -39.44
CA LYS A 157 -4.97 -63.29 -39.58
C LYS A 157 -5.32 -63.71 -41.03
N ALA A 158 -4.36 -64.31 -41.73
CA ALA A 158 -4.52 -65.42 -42.69
C ALA A 158 -3.13 -65.79 -43.26
N TRP A 159 -2.94 -67.06 -43.63
CA TRP A 159 -1.69 -67.80 -43.93
C TRP A 159 -0.91 -68.19 -42.65
N LEU A 160 -1.00 -69.39 -42.07
CA LEU A 160 -1.45 -70.74 -42.48
C LEU A 160 -2.23 -71.38 -41.32
#